data_AF-A0AAD8Y0I5-F1
#
_entry.id   AF-A0AAD8Y0I5-F1
#
_cell.length_a   1.000
_cell.length_b   1.000
_cell.length_c   1.000
_cell.angle_alpha   90.00
_cell.angle_beta   90.00
_cell.angle_gamma   90.00
#
_symmetry.space_group_name_H-M   'P 1'
#
loop_
_entity.id
_entity.type
_entity.pdbx_description
1 polymer ?
#
loop_
_entity_poly.entity_id
_entity_poly.type
_entity_poly.pdbx_seq_one_letter_code
_entity_poly.pdbx_strand_id
1 'polypeptide(L)'
;MPGPKMGPRPADFNEELVRKAPTFKNWEKLAPGERMKYACREFIKGEADDEERLMRRIMIARRNNLKDHAVIKKMRAAEANSRGVDVTELKKRRKVKRDTSKEDPEEVVQLPPLPPSNPSGTKPRRVAGTIQPSDQEILHEMDVPAVEATRSYKKWQALLDGEKFVYNQTYEKGKKDHDWLLRKNIWRRMRYRRENKLKVERMRFVSGGDEETGAAVQVPILPQINFKSSEEATSAQVETKMEDTTAREDEDDYVAAAAAAAAVAVADSLAPPDISAIDADAVAALVDPQALDAAAQLAATIQDEPVEEVQV
;
A
#
# COMPACT_ATOMS: atom_id res chain seq x y z
N MET A 1 9.96 0.31 23.72
CA MET A 1 10.21 -1.13 23.55
C MET A 1 11.38 -1.30 22.58
N PRO A 2 12.55 -1.78 23.02
CA PRO A 2 13.65 -2.11 22.11
C PRO A 2 13.16 -3.10 21.06
N GLY A 3 13.45 -2.83 19.78
CA GLY A 3 13.01 -3.69 18.69
C GLY A 3 13.64 -5.09 18.79
N PRO A 4 13.07 -6.11 18.12
CA PRO A 4 13.66 -7.45 18.10
C PRO A 4 15.14 -7.38 17.70
N LYS A 5 16.02 -8.02 18.50
CA LYS A 5 17.46 -8.09 18.20
C LYS A 5 17.65 -8.62 16.78
N MET A 6 18.52 -7.96 16.03
CA MET A 6 18.80 -8.34 14.65
C MET A 6 19.45 -9.73 14.62
N GLY A 7 18.84 -10.69 13.93
CA GLY A 7 19.42 -12.03 13.77
C GLY A 7 20.76 -12.02 13.02
N PRO A 8 21.41 -13.19 12.83
CA PRO A 8 22.68 -13.27 12.10
C PRO A 8 22.56 -12.70 10.68
N ARG A 9 23.68 -12.15 10.18
CA ARG A 9 23.75 -11.56 8.83
C ARG A 9 23.54 -12.70 7.79
N PRO A 10 22.65 -12.54 6.79
CA PRO A 10 22.48 -13.55 5.75
C PRO A 10 23.79 -13.85 5.02
N ALA A 11 24.05 -15.11 4.68
CA ALA A 11 25.28 -15.53 4.02
C ALA A 11 25.50 -14.87 2.64
N ASP A 12 24.43 -14.44 1.98
CA ASP A 12 24.48 -13.77 0.68
C ASP A 12 24.52 -12.24 0.75
N PHE A 13 24.82 -11.68 1.93
CA PHE A 13 24.90 -10.24 2.12
C PHE A 13 26.14 -9.66 1.42
N ASN A 14 25.93 -8.99 0.29
CA ASN A 14 26.98 -8.27 -0.42
C ASN A 14 26.99 -6.78 0.00
N GLU A 15 27.91 -6.44 0.89
CA GLU A 15 28.03 -5.11 1.48
C GLU A 15 28.39 -4.04 0.44
N GLU A 16 29.34 -4.31 -0.46
CA GLU A 16 29.77 -3.36 -1.49
C GLU A 16 28.61 -2.92 -2.39
N LEU A 17 27.74 -3.88 -2.73
CA LEU A 17 26.57 -3.64 -3.55
C LEU A 17 25.52 -2.77 -2.84
N VAL A 18 25.44 -2.87 -1.51
CA VAL A 18 24.57 -2.02 -0.68
C VAL A 18 25.18 -0.62 -0.53
N ARG A 19 26.48 -0.50 -0.30
CA ARG A 19 27.18 0.81 -0.22
C ARG A 19 27.08 1.61 -1.52
N LYS A 20 27.04 0.93 -2.67
CA LYS A 20 26.82 1.57 -3.98
C LYS A 20 25.39 2.10 -4.17
N ALA A 21 24.42 1.68 -3.35
CA ALA A 21 23.03 2.09 -3.49
C ALA A 21 22.86 3.59 -3.17
N PRO A 22 22.03 4.32 -3.95
CA PRO A 22 21.85 5.76 -3.75
C PRO A 22 21.28 6.12 -2.37
N THR A 23 20.44 5.26 -1.80
CA THR A 23 19.91 5.43 -0.43
C THR A 23 21.02 5.42 0.62
N PHE A 24 21.99 4.50 0.50
CA PHE A 24 23.11 4.42 1.42
C PHE A 24 24.03 5.64 1.27
N LYS A 25 24.31 6.06 0.03
CA LYS A 25 25.09 7.28 -0.23
C LYS A 25 24.44 8.55 0.32
N ASN A 26 23.10 8.62 0.33
CA ASN A 26 22.40 9.75 0.94
C ASN A 26 22.52 9.72 2.47
N TRP A 27 22.46 8.53 3.07
CA TRP A 27 22.68 8.35 4.51
C TRP A 27 24.12 8.68 4.92
N GLU A 28 25.11 8.26 4.13
CA GLU A 28 26.53 8.54 4.35
C GLU A 28 26.84 10.05 4.38
N LYS A 29 26.05 10.87 3.68
CA LYS A 29 26.21 12.34 3.67
C LYS A 29 25.64 13.05 4.91
N LEU A 30 24.83 12.37 5.72
CA LEU A 30 24.20 12.96 6.91
C LEU A 30 25.25 13.23 8.00
N ALA A 31 24.98 14.15 8.92
CA ALA A 31 25.79 14.31 10.13
C ALA A 31 25.44 13.23 11.17
N PRO A 32 26.38 12.84 12.07
CA PRO A 32 26.04 11.98 13.22
C PRO A 32 24.91 12.62 14.05
N GLY A 33 23.86 11.85 14.35
CA GLY A 33 22.65 12.30 15.03
C GLY A 33 21.49 12.69 14.09
N GLU A 34 21.72 12.85 12.78
CA GLU A 34 20.65 13.11 11.83
C GLU A 34 19.83 11.85 11.52
N ARG A 35 18.52 12.05 11.30
CA ARG A 35 17.57 10.97 11.01
C ARG A 35 17.18 10.92 9.54
N MET A 36 17.13 9.71 8.98
CA MET A 36 16.63 9.43 7.64
C MET A 36 15.46 8.46 7.69
N LYS A 37 14.40 8.73 6.92
CA LYS A 37 13.28 7.80 6.75
C LYS A 37 13.43 6.97 5.49
N TYR A 38 13.47 5.64 5.63
CA TYR A 38 13.52 4.72 4.50
C TYR A 38 12.59 3.52 4.70
N ALA A 39 11.78 3.22 3.69
CA ALA A 39 10.82 2.10 3.71
C ALA A 39 9.97 2.03 4.99
N CYS A 40 9.47 3.20 5.41
CA CYS A 40 8.67 3.45 6.62
C CYS A 40 9.39 3.24 7.97
N ARG A 41 10.71 3.13 7.99
CA ARG A 41 11.53 3.09 9.22
C ARG A 41 12.43 4.31 9.31
N GLU A 42 12.74 4.71 10.52
CA GLU A 42 13.67 5.80 10.82
C GLU A 42 15.04 5.21 11.15
N PHE A 43 16.09 5.89 10.71
CA PHE A 43 17.48 5.49 10.91
C PHE A 43 18.26 6.71 11.36
N ILE A 44 19.05 6.58 12.43
CA ILE A 44 19.87 7.65 12.98
C ILE A 44 21.33 7.36 12.64
N LYS A 45 22.03 8.34 12.06
CA LYS A 45 23.45 8.17 11.75
C LYS A 45 24.28 8.21 13.03
N GLY A 46 25.20 7.27 13.20
CA GLY A 46 26.07 7.17 14.37
C GLY A 46 25.54 6.28 15.50
N GLU A 47 24.30 5.78 15.39
CA GLU A 47 23.80 4.71 16.26
C GLU A 47 24.33 3.35 15.76
N ALA A 48 24.92 2.56 16.66
CA ALA A 48 25.74 1.39 16.32
C ALA A 48 25.02 0.34 15.45
N ASP A 49 23.72 0.15 15.67
CA ASP A 49 22.93 -0.87 14.97
C ASP A 49 22.21 -0.34 13.72
N ASP A 50 22.08 0.99 13.57
CA ASP A 50 21.21 1.58 12.55
C ASP A 50 21.81 1.55 11.15
N GLU A 51 23.13 1.57 11.03
CA GLU A 51 23.83 1.36 9.77
C GLU A 51 23.56 -0.04 9.21
N GLU A 52 23.77 -1.08 10.01
CA GLU A 52 23.50 -2.48 9.65
C GLU A 52 22.01 -2.69 9.34
N ARG A 53 21.13 -2.09 10.16
CA ARG A 53 19.67 -2.15 9.97
C ARG A 53 19.27 -1.51 8.65
N LEU A 54 19.86 -0.37 8.28
CA LEU A 54 19.63 0.29 7.00
C LEU A 54 20.14 -0.57 5.85
N MET A 55 21.36 -1.11 5.94
CA MET A 55 21.95 -1.92 4.89
C MET A 55 21.11 -3.17 4.59
N ARG A 56 20.69 -3.90 5.63
CA ARG A 56 19.78 -5.05 5.48
C ARG A 56 18.44 -4.64 4.89
N ARG A 57 17.90 -3.48 5.28
CA ARG A 57 16.64 -2.97 4.72
C ARG A 57 16.75 -2.68 3.22
N ILE A 58 17.86 -2.08 2.78
CA ILE A 58 18.16 -1.84 1.35
C ILE A 58 18.26 -3.17 0.60
N MET A 59 18.95 -4.16 1.17
CA MET A 59 19.11 -5.47 0.54
C MET A 59 17.78 -6.22 0.40
N ILE A 60 16.93 -6.22 1.44
CA ILE A 60 15.57 -6.81 1.39
C ILE A 60 14.72 -6.11 0.32
N ALA A 61 14.72 -4.77 0.30
CA ALA A 61 13.98 -4.00 -0.70
C ALA A 61 14.43 -4.34 -2.12
N ARG A 62 15.75 -4.46 -2.34
CA ARG A 62 16.32 -4.84 -3.62
C ARG A 62 15.94 -6.27 -4.01
N ARG A 63 16.01 -7.24 -3.09
CA ARG A 63 15.61 -8.63 -3.34
C ARG A 63 14.14 -8.73 -3.72
N ASN A 64 13.26 -8.02 -3.00
CA ASN A 64 11.83 -7.98 -3.32
C ASN A 64 11.61 -7.39 -4.72
N ASN A 65 12.28 -6.28 -5.04
CA ASN A 65 12.19 -5.68 -6.38
C ASN A 65 12.70 -6.61 -7.49
N LEU A 66 13.78 -7.38 -7.25
CA LEU A 66 14.30 -8.35 -8.24
C LEU A 66 13.37 -9.54 -8.43
N LYS A 67 12.86 -10.13 -7.34
CA LYS A 67 11.91 -11.25 -7.40
C LYS A 67 10.65 -10.83 -8.15
N ASP A 68 10.10 -9.67 -7.81
CA ASP A 68 8.91 -9.13 -8.47
C ASP A 68 9.20 -8.83 -9.95
N HIS A 69 10.35 -8.24 -10.29
CA HIS A 69 10.71 -7.98 -11.68
C HIS A 69 10.90 -9.25 -12.51
N ALA A 70 11.54 -10.28 -11.97
CA ALA A 70 11.75 -11.54 -12.67
C ALA A 70 10.41 -12.25 -12.94
N VAL A 71 9.54 -12.29 -11.94
CA VAL A 71 8.18 -12.84 -12.05
C VAL A 71 7.35 -12.05 -13.05
N ILE A 72 7.35 -10.71 -12.98
CA ILE A 72 6.65 -9.84 -13.95
C ILE A 72 7.20 -10.03 -15.37
N LYS A 73 8.52 -10.18 -15.53
CA LYS A 73 9.15 -10.40 -16.84
C LYS A 73 8.76 -11.75 -17.44
N LYS A 74 8.80 -12.83 -16.64
CA LYS A 74 8.30 -14.15 -17.05
C LYS A 74 6.83 -14.10 -17.43
N MET A 75 6.01 -13.40 -16.65
CA MET A 75 4.59 -13.23 -16.90
C MET A 75 4.31 -12.51 -18.22
N ARG A 76 5.01 -11.40 -18.51
CA ARG A 76 4.87 -10.70 -19.79
C ARG A 76 5.31 -11.56 -20.98
N ALA A 77 6.32 -12.40 -20.80
CA ALA A 77 6.76 -13.33 -21.84
C ALA A 77 5.70 -14.43 -22.08
N ALA A 78 5.15 -15.03 -21.02
CA ALA A 78 4.09 -16.03 -21.12
C ALA A 78 2.81 -15.44 -21.74
N GLU A 79 2.42 -14.22 -21.37
CA GLU A 79 1.25 -13.53 -21.94
C GLU A 79 1.44 -13.21 -23.43
N ALA A 80 2.64 -12.77 -23.84
CA ALA A 80 2.96 -12.56 -25.25
C ALA A 80 2.88 -13.87 -26.06
N ASN A 81 3.43 -14.96 -25.51
CA ASN A 81 3.36 -16.28 -26.13
C ASN A 81 1.91 -16.77 -26.28
N SER A 82 1.07 -16.58 -25.26
CA SER A 82 -0.36 -16.98 -25.30
C SER A 82 -1.19 -16.23 -26.35
N ARG A 83 -0.78 -15.01 -26.71
CA ARG A 83 -1.43 -14.21 -27.77
C ARG A 83 -0.89 -14.51 -29.16
N GLY A 84 0.00 -15.49 -29.31
CA GLY A 84 0.67 -15.79 -30.59
C GLY A 84 1.58 -14.64 -31.07
N VAL A 85 1.96 -13.72 -30.18
CA VAL A 85 2.85 -12.62 -30.53
C VAL A 85 4.29 -13.11 -30.35
N ASP A 86 4.94 -13.44 -31.46
CA ASP A 86 6.35 -13.83 -31.43
C ASP A 86 7.22 -12.64 -30.99
N VAL A 87 7.74 -12.74 -29.77
CA VAL A 87 8.61 -11.73 -29.15
C VAL A 87 9.92 -11.55 -29.94
N THR A 88 10.35 -12.57 -30.68
CA THR A 88 11.55 -12.50 -31.52
C THR A 88 11.34 -11.58 -32.72
N GLU A 89 10.14 -11.61 -33.34
CA GLU A 89 9.79 -10.68 -34.41
C GLU A 89 9.66 -9.24 -33.94
N LEU A 90 9.08 -9.00 -32.75
CA LEU A 90 9.01 -7.65 -32.18
C LEU A 90 10.41 -7.06 -31.92
N LYS A 91 11.37 -7.87 -31.48
CA LYS A 91 12.76 -7.43 -31.31
C LYS A 91 13.44 -7.16 -32.66
N LYS A 92 13.23 -8.01 -33.67
CA LYS A 92 13.74 -7.80 -35.03
C LYS A 92 13.22 -6.47 -35.62
N ARG A 93 11.92 -6.20 -35.52
CA ARG A 93 11.30 -4.94 -36.00
C ARG A 93 11.83 -3.69 -35.29
N ARG A 94 12.18 -3.77 -34.00
CA ARG A 94 12.79 -2.63 -33.26
C ARG A 94 14.24 -2.38 -33.66
N LYS A 95 14.99 -3.41 -34.08
CA LYS A 95 16.38 -3.26 -34.54
C LYS A 95 16.43 -2.58 -35.91
N VAL A 96 15.59 -3.01 -36.85
CA VAL A 96 15.49 -2.40 -38.19
C VAL A 96 15.20 -0.90 -38.11
N LYS A 97 14.25 -0.47 -37.27
CA LYS A 97 13.90 0.96 -37.14
C LYS A 97 15.03 1.84 -36.55
N ARG A 98 16.01 1.26 -35.86
CA ARG A 98 17.14 2.01 -35.28
C ARG A 98 18.28 2.20 -36.28
N ASP A 99 18.43 1.25 -37.20
CA ASP A 99 19.50 1.29 -38.20
C ASP A 99 19.10 2.21 -39.38
N THR A 100 17.80 2.30 -39.74
CA THR A 100 17.32 3.21 -40.81
C THR A 100 17.29 4.70 -40.42
N SER A 101 17.54 5.05 -39.16
CA SER A 101 17.58 6.45 -38.69
C SER A 101 19.01 7.00 -38.58
N LYS A 102 20.00 6.30 -39.13
CA LYS A 102 21.42 6.68 -39.04
C LYS A 102 22.10 6.88 -40.41
N GLU A 103 21.32 6.97 -41.47
CA GLU A 103 21.83 7.33 -42.80
C GLU A 103 21.57 8.83 -43.09
N ASP A 104 22.50 9.41 -43.81
CA ASP A 104 22.95 10.81 -43.80
C ASP A 104 21.90 11.90 -44.05
N PRO A 105 21.97 13.05 -43.33
CA PRO A 105 21.27 14.27 -43.69
C PRO A 105 22.13 15.09 -44.67
N GLU A 106 22.18 14.71 -45.95
CA GLU A 106 22.66 15.61 -47.00
C GLU A 106 21.52 15.99 -47.96
N GLU A 107 21.52 17.28 -48.30
CA GLU A 107 20.65 18.02 -49.23
C GLU A 107 19.31 18.56 -48.69
N VAL A 108 19.43 19.70 -48.00
CA VAL A 108 18.33 20.61 -47.65
C VAL A 108 17.85 21.33 -48.92
N VAL A 109 16.85 20.77 -49.61
CA VAL A 109 16.03 21.51 -50.57
C VAL A 109 15.02 22.35 -49.77
N GLN A 110 15.14 23.66 -49.87
CA GLN A 110 14.33 24.65 -49.17
C GLN A 110 12.90 24.68 -49.77
N LEU A 111 12.04 23.79 -49.31
CA LEU A 111 10.60 23.83 -49.57
C LEU A 111 9.90 24.79 -48.60
N PRO A 112 8.82 25.47 -49.04
CA PRO A 112 8.11 26.45 -48.23
C PRO A 112 7.55 25.85 -46.93
N PRO A 113 7.43 26.66 -45.86
CA PRO A 113 7.09 26.20 -44.53
C PRO A 113 5.69 25.59 -44.51
N LEU A 114 5.64 24.26 -44.52
CA LEU A 114 4.43 23.53 -44.18
C LEU A 114 4.10 23.80 -42.70
N PRO A 115 2.81 23.98 -42.35
CA PRO A 115 2.40 24.10 -40.95
C PRO A 115 2.94 22.89 -40.15
N PRO A 116 3.29 23.05 -38.87
CA PRO A 116 3.94 22.02 -38.05
C PRO A 116 3.03 20.78 -37.94
N SER A 117 3.15 19.89 -38.92
CA SER A 117 2.60 18.56 -38.90
C SER A 117 3.50 17.77 -37.99
N ASN A 118 3.15 17.75 -36.69
CA ASN A 118 3.79 16.93 -35.67
C ASN A 118 4.05 15.51 -36.22
N PRO A 119 5.29 15.16 -36.63
CA PRO A 119 5.58 13.80 -37.12
C PRO A 119 5.65 12.81 -35.96
N SER A 120 5.56 13.29 -34.71
CA SER A 120 5.24 12.50 -33.54
C SER A 120 3.74 12.22 -33.48
N GLY A 121 3.23 11.55 -34.54
CA GLY A 121 1.93 10.89 -34.58
C GLY A 121 1.85 9.70 -33.62
N THR A 122 2.48 9.77 -32.44
CA THR A 122 2.01 9.02 -31.28
C THR A 122 0.68 9.62 -30.85
N LYS A 123 -0.36 9.35 -31.64
CA LYS A 123 -1.69 9.16 -31.06
C LYS A 123 -1.45 8.31 -29.82
N PRO A 124 -1.80 8.77 -28.60
CA PRO A 124 -1.70 7.91 -27.44
C PRO A 124 -2.34 6.60 -27.85
N ARG A 125 -1.59 5.49 -27.78
CA ARG A 125 -2.16 4.17 -27.96
C ARG A 125 -3.25 4.07 -26.90
N ARG A 126 -4.47 4.46 -27.25
CA ARG A 126 -5.66 3.89 -26.67
C ARG A 126 -5.44 2.43 -26.90
N VAL A 127 -5.10 1.71 -25.83
CA VAL A 127 -5.09 0.26 -25.85
C VAL A 127 -6.53 -0.08 -26.24
N ALA A 128 -6.72 -0.38 -27.52
CA ALA A 128 -8.04 -0.60 -28.08
C ALA A 128 -8.65 -1.78 -27.35
N GLY A 129 -9.75 -1.55 -26.62
CA GLY A 129 -10.59 -2.61 -26.07
C GLY A 129 -10.74 -2.67 -24.56
N THR A 130 -9.92 -2.02 -23.74
CA THR A 130 -10.24 -1.94 -22.29
C THR A 130 -11.15 -0.74 -22.07
N ILE A 131 -12.47 -0.98 -22.16
CA ILE A 131 -13.50 -0.04 -21.73
C ILE A 131 -13.12 0.39 -20.31
N GLN A 132 -12.87 1.69 -20.11
CA GLN A 132 -12.69 2.17 -18.74
C GLN A 132 -14.03 1.99 -18.04
N PRO A 133 -14.09 1.31 -16.89
CA PRO A 133 -15.34 1.09 -16.19
C PRO A 133 -15.99 2.45 -15.89
N SER A 134 -17.30 2.52 -16.09
CA SER A 134 -18.09 3.72 -15.81
C SER A 134 -18.01 4.08 -14.32
N ASP A 135 -18.27 5.34 -13.96
CA ASP A 135 -18.18 5.77 -12.55
C ASP A 135 -19.21 5.03 -11.67
N GLN A 136 -20.35 4.64 -12.23
CA GLN A 136 -21.34 3.80 -11.57
C GLN A 136 -20.83 2.37 -11.36
N GLU A 137 -20.24 1.73 -12.39
CA GLU A 137 -19.62 0.41 -12.24
C GLU A 137 -18.52 0.40 -11.17
N ILE A 138 -17.69 1.45 -11.15
CA ILE A 138 -16.65 1.61 -10.13
C ILE A 138 -17.28 1.69 -8.74
N LEU A 139 -18.38 2.44 -8.58
CA LEU A 139 -19.05 2.56 -7.30
C LEU A 139 -19.61 1.22 -6.83
N HIS A 140 -20.21 0.43 -7.72
CA HIS A 140 -20.73 -0.90 -7.41
C HIS A 140 -19.64 -1.93 -7.08
N GLU A 141 -18.51 -1.88 -7.77
CA GLU A 141 -17.38 -2.79 -7.51
C GLU A 141 -16.50 -2.33 -6.33
N MET A 142 -16.66 -1.08 -5.89
CA MET A 142 -15.87 -0.50 -4.80
C MET A 142 -16.44 -0.87 -3.44
N ASP A 143 -15.67 -1.65 -2.69
CA ASP A 143 -15.84 -1.84 -1.25
C ASP A 143 -15.48 -0.53 -0.53
N VAL A 144 -16.49 0.31 -0.33
CA VAL A 144 -16.35 1.63 0.32
C VAL A 144 -15.80 1.49 1.74
N PRO A 145 -16.32 0.61 2.61
CA PRO A 145 -15.76 0.41 3.95
C PRO A 145 -14.26 0.08 3.93
N ALA A 146 -13.82 -0.79 3.01
CA ALA A 146 -12.41 -1.14 2.90
C ALA A 146 -11.53 0.03 2.43
N VAL A 147 -12.05 0.91 1.57
CA VAL A 147 -11.37 2.14 1.15
C VAL A 147 -11.26 3.14 2.31
N GLU A 148 -12.35 3.31 3.06
CA GLU A 148 -12.42 4.23 4.20
C GLU A 148 -11.52 3.78 5.36
N ALA A 149 -11.39 2.47 5.54
CA ALA A 149 -10.48 1.88 6.53
C ALA A 149 -8.99 2.15 6.22
N THR A 150 -8.62 2.56 5.00
CA THR A 150 -7.23 2.80 4.65
C THR A 150 -6.63 3.99 5.39
N ARG A 151 -5.37 3.87 5.82
CA ARG A 151 -4.64 4.94 6.53
C ARG A 151 -4.61 6.26 5.76
N SER A 152 -4.49 6.21 4.43
CA SER A 152 -4.48 7.40 3.58
C SER A 152 -5.82 8.13 3.62
N TYR A 153 -6.93 7.39 3.59
CA TYR A 153 -8.25 7.99 3.62
C TYR A 153 -8.61 8.50 5.02
N LYS A 154 -8.23 7.78 6.09
CA LYS A 154 -8.35 8.28 7.47
C LYS A 154 -7.59 9.60 7.67
N LYS A 155 -6.38 9.72 7.11
CA LYS A 155 -5.64 10.99 7.12
C LYS A 155 -6.38 12.09 6.39
N TRP A 156 -6.94 11.80 5.22
CA TRP A 156 -7.74 12.74 4.45
C TRP A 156 -8.98 13.21 5.22
N GLN A 157 -9.70 12.28 5.87
CA GLN A 157 -10.86 12.62 6.70
C GLN A 157 -10.49 13.54 7.87
N ALA A 158 -9.31 13.37 8.46
CA ALA A 158 -8.84 14.18 9.60
C ALA A 158 -8.39 15.62 9.22
N LEU A 159 -8.19 15.94 7.94
CA LEU A 159 -7.79 17.29 7.53
C LEU A 159 -8.93 18.30 7.71
N LEU A 160 -8.63 19.60 7.73
CA LEU A 160 -9.66 20.64 7.70
C LEU A 160 -10.09 20.94 6.26
N ASP A 161 -11.30 21.48 6.07
CA ASP A 161 -11.77 21.89 4.75
C ASP A 161 -10.86 22.99 4.17
N GLY A 162 -10.48 22.87 2.90
CA GLY A 162 -9.50 23.72 2.23
C GLY A 162 -8.05 23.23 2.32
N GLU A 163 -7.74 22.25 3.19
CA GLU A 163 -6.39 21.72 3.32
C GLU A 163 -6.00 20.82 2.14
N LYS A 164 -4.72 20.88 1.75
CA LYS A 164 -4.16 20.11 0.63
C LYS A 164 -3.64 18.75 1.10
N PHE A 165 -4.07 17.70 0.43
CA PHE A 165 -3.59 16.34 0.65
C PHE A 165 -2.84 15.82 -0.58
N VAL A 166 -1.57 15.48 -0.38
CA VAL A 166 -0.75 14.91 -1.44
C VAL A 166 -0.75 13.39 -1.32
N TYR A 167 -1.24 12.72 -2.36
CA TYR A 167 -1.15 11.26 -2.50
C TYR A 167 -0.31 10.92 -3.74
N ASN A 168 -0.94 10.51 -4.84
CA ASN A 168 -0.32 10.47 -6.17
C ASN A 168 -0.56 11.77 -6.96
N GLN A 169 -1.61 12.49 -6.59
CA GLN A 169 -2.02 13.80 -7.08
C GLN A 169 -2.35 14.65 -5.84
N THR A 170 -2.48 15.95 -6.03
CA THR A 170 -2.88 16.86 -4.95
C THR A 170 -4.39 16.99 -4.92
N TYR A 171 -4.99 16.71 -3.76
CA TYR A 171 -6.41 16.85 -3.48
C TYR A 171 -6.62 18.00 -2.49
N GLU A 172 -7.80 18.60 -2.47
CA GLU A 172 -8.15 19.75 -1.62
C GLU A 172 -9.45 19.39 -0.93
N LYS A 173 -9.44 19.34 0.41
CA LYS A 173 -10.62 18.90 1.16
C LYS A 173 -11.74 19.93 1.02
N GLY A 174 -12.98 19.47 0.92
CA GLY A 174 -14.15 20.32 0.67
C GLY A 174 -14.40 20.68 -0.81
N LYS A 175 -13.45 20.38 -1.72
CA LYS A 175 -13.66 20.58 -3.16
C LYS A 175 -14.52 19.45 -3.73
N LYS A 176 -15.50 19.82 -4.57
CA LYS A 176 -16.37 18.86 -5.28
C LYS A 176 -15.51 17.87 -6.08
N ASP A 177 -15.92 16.61 -6.10
CA ASP A 177 -15.27 15.48 -6.78
C ASP A 177 -13.91 15.03 -6.23
N HIS A 178 -13.21 15.85 -5.43
CA HIS A 178 -11.89 15.47 -4.92
C HIS A 178 -11.95 14.27 -3.97
N ASP A 179 -13.02 14.16 -3.17
CA ASP A 179 -13.26 13.00 -2.31
C ASP A 179 -13.45 11.71 -3.14
N TRP A 180 -14.34 11.78 -4.15
CA TRP A 180 -14.58 10.68 -5.09
C TRP A 180 -13.30 10.26 -5.83
N LEU A 181 -12.55 11.22 -6.37
CA LEU A 181 -11.30 10.96 -7.08
C LEU A 181 -10.25 10.29 -6.19
N LEU A 182 -10.18 10.68 -4.92
CA LEU A 182 -9.28 10.04 -3.96
C LEU A 182 -9.71 8.60 -3.65
N ARG A 183 -11.00 8.37 -3.34
CA ARG A 183 -11.56 7.01 -3.13
C ARG A 183 -11.30 6.10 -4.32
N LYS A 184 -11.58 6.60 -5.54
CA LYS A 184 -11.33 5.91 -6.81
C LYS A 184 -9.85 5.59 -7.02
N ASN A 185 -8.92 6.47 -6.63
CA ASN A 185 -7.48 6.20 -6.71
C ASN A 185 -7.05 5.09 -5.75
N ILE A 186 -7.51 5.15 -4.49
CA ILE A 186 -7.21 4.15 -3.46
C ILE A 186 -7.75 2.78 -3.90
N TRP A 187 -9.01 2.72 -4.33
CA TRP A 187 -9.64 1.50 -4.83
C TRP A 187 -8.90 0.90 -6.03
N ARG A 188 -8.55 1.70 -7.05
CA ARG A 188 -7.76 1.21 -8.19
C ARG A 188 -6.45 0.55 -7.75
N ARG A 189 -5.77 1.12 -6.76
CA ARG A 189 -4.54 0.53 -6.21
C ARG A 189 -4.81 -0.75 -5.41
N MET A 190 -5.91 -0.81 -4.67
CA MET A 190 -6.32 -2.02 -3.96
C MET A 190 -6.67 -3.15 -4.93
N ARG A 191 -7.48 -2.87 -5.95
CA ARG A 191 -7.82 -3.80 -7.03
C ARG A 191 -6.56 -4.30 -7.74
N TYR A 192 -5.68 -3.40 -8.16
CA TYR A 192 -4.40 -3.77 -8.79
C TYR A 192 -3.55 -4.70 -7.91
N ARG A 193 -3.48 -4.43 -6.60
CA ARG A 193 -2.76 -5.32 -5.66
C ARG A 193 -3.43 -6.69 -5.53
N ARG A 194 -4.77 -6.75 -5.47
CA ARG A 194 -5.52 -8.01 -5.42
C ARG A 194 -5.32 -8.83 -6.70
N GLU A 195 -5.50 -8.22 -7.87
CA GLU A 195 -5.31 -8.88 -9.17
C GLU A 195 -3.86 -9.34 -9.36
N ASN A 196 -2.87 -8.52 -9.00
CA ASN A 196 -1.48 -8.93 -9.05
C ASN A 196 -1.17 -10.06 -8.06
N LYS A 197 -1.77 -10.06 -6.86
CA LYS A 197 -1.60 -11.14 -5.88
C LYS A 197 -2.20 -12.45 -6.40
N LEU A 198 -3.38 -12.39 -7.03
CA LEU A 198 -4.00 -13.57 -7.65
C LEU A 198 -3.19 -14.09 -8.83
N LYS A 199 -2.67 -13.19 -9.69
CA LYS A 199 -1.79 -13.58 -10.82
C LYS A 199 -0.45 -14.13 -10.32
N VAL A 200 0.09 -13.48 -9.29
CA VAL A 200 0.98 -13.97 -8.23
C VAL A 200 0.93 -15.48 -7.96
N GLU A 201 -0.11 -15.82 -7.21
CA GLU A 201 -0.44 -17.14 -6.69
C GLU A 201 -0.70 -18.14 -7.80
N ARG A 202 -1.45 -17.77 -8.84
CA ARG A 202 -1.69 -18.64 -10.01
C ARG A 202 -0.38 -19.09 -10.64
N MET A 203 0.61 -18.20 -10.77
CA MET A 203 1.92 -18.59 -11.33
C MET A 203 2.76 -19.41 -10.37
N ARG A 204 2.67 -19.17 -9.06
CA ARG A 204 3.33 -20.03 -8.07
C ARG A 204 2.79 -21.45 -8.15
N PHE A 205 1.47 -21.61 -8.30
CA PHE A 205 0.84 -22.91 -8.46
C PHE A 205 1.32 -23.62 -9.75
N VAL A 206 1.40 -22.90 -10.88
CA VAL A 206 1.89 -23.47 -12.15
C VAL A 206 3.39 -23.79 -12.12
N SER A 207 4.21 -22.99 -11.43
CA SER A 207 5.68 -23.18 -11.39
C SER A 207 6.13 -24.16 -10.32
N GLY A 208 5.33 -24.38 -9.28
CA GLY A 208 5.61 -25.32 -8.19
C GLY A 208 5.14 -26.74 -8.52
N GLY A 209 5.11 -27.10 -9.81
CA GLY A 209 4.74 -28.44 -10.25
C GLY A 209 5.70 -29.50 -9.70
N ASP A 210 5.31 -30.08 -8.57
CA ASP A 210 5.47 -31.51 -8.36
C ASP A 210 4.71 -32.20 -9.50
N GLU A 211 5.46 -32.63 -10.52
CA GLU A 211 4.99 -33.15 -11.80
C GLU A 211 4.25 -34.51 -11.68
N GLU A 212 3.95 -35.02 -10.48
CA GLU A 212 3.75 -36.46 -10.29
C GLU A 212 2.32 -36.94 -9.99
N THR A 213 1.31 -36.07 -9.90
CA THR A 213 -0.08 -36.57 -9.81
C THR A 213 -1.03 -35.81 -10.74
N GLY A 214 -1.21 -36.36 -11.94
CA GLY A 214 -2.18 -35.94 -12.94
C GLY A 214 -3.64 -36.20 -12.53
N ALA A 215 -4.06 -35.66 -11.38
CA ALA A 215 -5.47 -35.47 -11.08
C ALA A 215 -5.83 -34.06 -11.52
N ALA A 216 -6.56 -33.94 -12.64
CA ALA A 216 -7.08 -32.67 -13.13
C ALA A 216 -8.02 -32.04 -12.09
N VAL A 217 -7.47 -31.27 -11.16
CA VAL A 217 -8.26 -30.39 -10.29
C VAL A 217 -8.85 -29.34 -11.21
N GLN A 218 -10.13 -29.51 -11.57
CA GLN A 218 -10.94 -28.47 -12.19
C GLN A 218 -10.93 -27.27 -11.25
N VAL A 219 -10.01 -26.33 -11.50
CA VAL A 219 -10.08 -25.02 -10.86
C VAL A 219 -11.42 -24.43 -11.30
N PRO A 220 -12.36 -24.14 -10.38
CA PRO A 220 -13.62 -23.55 -10.75
C PRO A 220 -13.31 -22.29 -11.53
N ILE A 221 -13.68 -22.31 -12.81
CA ILE A 221 -13.59 -21.17 -13.70
C ILE A 221 -14.43 -20.10 -13.02
N LEU A 222 -13.78 -19.10 -12.42
CA LEU A 222 -14.45 -17.89 -11.97
C LEU A 222 -15.33 -17.45 -13.14
N PRO A 223 -16.66 -17.33 -12.95
CA PRO A 223 -17.56 -17.01 -14.05
C PRO A 223 -17.01 -15.76 -14.71
N GLN A 224 -16.59 -15.90 -15.97
CA GLN A 224 -16.38 -14.73 -16.79
C GLN A 224 -17.74 -14.07 -16.82
N ILE A 225 -17.86 -12.95 -16.10
CA ILE A 225 -19.05 -12.12 -16.09
C ILE A 225 -19.12 -11.53 -17.50
N ASN A 226 -19.65 -12.32 -18.43
CA ASN A 226 -20.11 -11.86 -19.71
C ASN A 226 -21.29 -10.95 -19.40
N PHE A 227 -20.99 -9.67 -19.21
CA PHE A 227 -21.97 -8.60 -19.22
C PHE A 227 -22.60 -8.59 -20.62
N LYS A 228 -23.61 -9.44 -20.82
CA LYS A 228 -24.63 -9.20 -21.83
C LYS A 228 -25.39 -7.98 -21.33
N SER A 229 -25.25 -6.87 -22.04
CA SER A 229 -26.16 -5.73 -21.96
C SER A 229 -27.59 -6.25 -22.19
N SER A 230 -28.39 -6.37 -21.13
CA SER A 230 -29.81 -6.64 -21.27
C SER A 230 -30.54 -5.32 -21.47
N GLU A 231 -30.94 -5.06 -22.70
CA GLU A 231 -32.11 -4.22 -22.97
C GLU A 231 -33.38 -5.06 -22.71
N GLU A 232 -34.40 -4.38 -22.18
CA GLU A 232 -35.83 -4.72 -22.13
C GLU A 232 -36.37 -5.84 -21.21
N ALA A 233 -36.97 -5.36 -20.11
CA ALA A 233 -38.33 -5.60 -19.61
C ALA A 233 -38.99 -6.99 -19.76
N THR A 234 -39.47 -7.53 -18.64
CA THR A 234 -40.92 -7.75 -18.41
C THR A 234 -41.22 -8.04 -16.94
N SER A 235 -42.33 -7.46 -16.50
CA SER A 235 -42.96 -7.63 -15.19
C SER A 235 -43.51 -9.05 -15.04
N ALA A 236 -43.15 -9.75 -13.97
CA ALA A 236 -43.89 -10.90 -13.46
C ALA A 236 -43.70 -11.00 -11.95
N GLN A 237 -44.82 -10.86 -11.24
CA GLN A 237 -44.95 -11.14 -9.82
C GLN A 237 -44.67 -12.63 -9.56
N VAL A 238 -43.79 -12.93 -8.59
CA VAL A 238 -43.75 -14.23 -7.93
C VAL A 238 -43.56 -13.98 -6.43
N GLU A 239 -44.65 -14.15 -5.69
CA GLU A 239 -44.63 -14.46 -4.26
C GLU A 239 -43.94 -15.81 -4.06
N THR A 240 -42.89 -15.85 -3.22
CA THR A 240 -42.60 -17.05 -2.43
C THR A 240 -41.75 -16.69 -1.21
N LYS A 241 -42.44 -16.71 -0.07
CA LYS A 241 -42.10 -17.45 1.15
C LYS A 241 -40.78 -17.12 1.85
N MET A 242 -40.93 -16.37 2.95
CA MET A 242 -40.01 -16.34 4.09
C MET A 242 -39.76 -17.76 4.62
N GLU A 243 -38.50 -18.17 4.68
CA GLU A 243 -38.05 -19.15 5.66
C GLU A 243 -36.91 -18.56 6.48
N ASP A 244 -37.28 -18.36 7.74
CA ASP A 244 -36.47 -18.00 8.90
C ASP A 244 -35.45 -19.12 9.17
N THR A 245 -34.17 -18.76 9.27
CA THR A 245 -33.14 -19.63 9.85
C THR A 245 -32.24 -18.79 10.74
N THR A 246 -32.72 -18.68 11.96
CA THR A 246 -32.01 -18.35 13.18
C THR A 246 -30.68 -19.09 13.37
N ALA A 247 -29.74 -18.34 13.93
CA ALA A 247 -28.71 -18.75 14.89
C ALA A 247 -27.54 -19.63 14.40
N ARG A 248 -26.39 -18.98 14.22
CA ARG A 248 -25.14 -19.50 14.76
C ARG A 248 -24.31 -18.35 15.31
N GLU A 249 -24.32 -18.27 16.63
CA GLU A 249 -23.55 -17.35 17.47
C GLU A 249 -22.10 -17.83 17.49
N ASP A 250 -21.18 -16.98 17.05
CA ASP A 250 -19.77 -17.00 17.45
C ASP A 250 -19.48 -15.60 18.04
N GLU A 251 -20.12 -15.34 19.18
CA GLU A 251 -19.74 -14.27 20.11
C GLU A 251 -18.75 -14.86 21.10
N ASP A 252 -17.47 -14.54 20.96
CA ASP A 252 -16.45 -14.54 22.02
C ASP A 252 -15.16 -14.01 21.39
N ASP A 253 -14.88 -12.69 21.51
CA ASP A 253 -13.52 -12.10 21.51
C ASP A 253 -13.44 -10.55 21.42
N TYR A 254 -14.47 -9.76 21.76
CA TYR A 254 -14.35 -8.29 21.67
C TYR A 254 -14.91 -7.43 22.83
N VAL A 255 -15.01 -7.98 24.05
CA VAL A 255 -15.44 -7.19 25.23
C VAL A 255 -14.28 -6.51 25.97
N ALA A 256 -13.01 -6.74 25.62
CA ALA A 256 -11.87 -6.12 26.30
C ALA A 256 -11.42 -4.73 25.77
N ALA A 257 -12.09 -4.17 24.74
CA ALA A 257 -11.64 -2.91 24.10
C ALA A 257 -12.49 -1.67 24.40
N ALA A 258 -13.60 -1.79 25.14
CA ALA A 258 -14.55 -0.70 25.35
C ALA A 258 -14.29 0.15 26.62
N ALA A 259 -13.48 -0.33 27.57
CA ALA A 259 -13.20 0.42 28.81
C ALA A 259 -12.06 1.45 28.69
N ALA A 260 -11.24 1.40 27.64
CA ALA A 260 -10.09 2.31 27.46
C ALA A 260 -10.40 3.57 26.62
N ALA A 261 -11.59 3.66 26.00
CA ALA A 261 -11.94 4.76 25.10
C ALA A 261 -12.61 5.96 25.79
N ALA A 262 -13.11 5.81 27.02
CA ALA A 262 -13.77 6.90 27.76
C ALA A 262 -12.79 7.85 28.48
N ALA A 263 -11.55 7.44 28.73
CA ALA A 263 -10.54 8.27 29.42
C ALA A 263 -9.76 9.22 28.48
N VAL A 264 -9.81 9.00 27.17
CA VAL A 264 -9.06 9.82 26.18
C VAL A 264 -9.93 10.92 25.55
N ALA A 265 -11.25 10.85 25.71
CA ALA A 265 -12.19 11.81 25.11
C ALA A 265 -12.36 13.14 25.88
N VAL A 266 -11.73 13.30 27.05
CA VAL A 266 -11.78 14.55 27.83
C VAL A 266 -10.52 15.41 27.64
N ALA A 267 -9.45 14.88 27.07
CA ALA A 267 -8.17 15.58 26.95
C ALA A 267 -8.01 16.44 25.68
N ASP A 268 -8.91 16.33 24.69
CA ASP A 268 -8.70 16.91 23.34
C ASP A 268 -9.68 18.05 22.98
N SER A 269 -10.43 18.59 23.96
CA SER A 269 -11.39 19.69 23.75
C SER A 269 -10.95 21.05 24.33
N LEU A 270 -9.73 21.18 24.86
CA LEU A 270 -9.25 22.44 25.42
C LEU A 270 -8.15 23.03 24.53
N ALA A 271 -8.53 24.00 23.71
CA ALA A 271 -7.60 24.99 23.18
C ALA A 271 -6.76 25.56 24.34
N PRO A 272 -5.46 25.83 24.15
CA PRO A 272 -4.60 26.31 25.22
C PRO A 272 -5.16 27.64 25.79
N PRO A 273 -5.61 27.68 27.05
CA PRO A 273 -5.90 28.96 27.68
C PRO A 273 -4.57 29.70 27.89
N ASP A 274 -4.61 31.01 27.70
CA ASP A 274 -3.52 31.94 27.99
C ASP A 274 -3.11 31.79 29.46
N ILE A 275 -1.91 31.23 29.72
CA ILE A 275 -1.44 30.75 31.03
C ILE A 275 -0.88 31.90 31.90
N SER A 276 -1.20 33.15 31.58
CA SER A 276 -0.67 34.31 32.30
C SER A 276 -1.41 34.66 33.61
N ALA A 277 -2.45 33.90 33.99
CA ALA A 277 -3.30 34.21 35.14
C ALA A 277 -3.77 33.01 35.99
N ILE A 278 -3.03 31.89 36.02
CA ILE A 278 -3.40 30.77 36.90
C ILE A 278 -2.76 30.96 38.27
N ASP A 279 -3.61 31.28 39.25
CA ASP A 279 -3.28 31.36 40.67
C ASP A 279 -2.92 29.97 41.20
N ALA A 280 -1.73 29.85 41.80
CA ALA A 280 -1.15 28.57 42.22
C ALA A 280 -1.97 27.87 43.32
N ASP A 281 -2.78 28.63 44.07
CA ASP A 281 -3.61 28.09 45.16
C ASP A 281 -4.85 27.34 44.65
N ALA A 282 -5.31 27.59 43.42
CA ALA A 282 -6.49 26.91 42.87
C ALA A 282 -6.20 25.46 42.42
N VAL A 283 -4.96 25.15 42.07
CA VAL A 283 -4.56 23.81 41.60
C VAL A 283 -4.42 22.82 42.78
N ALA A 284 -4.11 23.32 43.98
CA ALA A 284 -3.99 22.49 45.18
C ALA A 284 -5.33 21.92 45.68
N ALA A 285 -6.47 22.53 45.31
CA ALA A 285 -7.81 22.08 45.74
C ALA A 285 -8.39 20.94 44.88
N LEU A 286 -7.80 20.64 43.72
CA LEU A 286 -8.30 19.64 42.77
C LEU A 286 -7.63 18.27 42.90
N VAL A 287 -6.57 18.16 43.70
CA VAL A 287 -5.88 16.90 43.96
C VAL A 287 -6.51 16.26 45.19
N ASP A 288 -7.38 15.26 44.97
CA ASP A 288 -7.98 14.49 46.04
C ASP A 288 -6.88 13.70 46.79
N PRO A 289 -6.61 14.01 48.08
CA PRO A 289 -5.55 13.36 48.84
C PRO A 289 -5.76 11.85 48.99
N GLN A 290 -7.00 11.34 48.86
CA GLN A 290 -7.26 9.90 48.90
C GLN A 290 -6.75 9.16 47.66
N ALA A 291 -6.71 9.82 46.50
CA ALA A 291 -6.22 9.20 45.27
C ALA A 291 -4.68 9.02 45.30
N LEU A 292 -3.97 9.92 45.99
CA LEU A 292 -2.52 9.86 46.16
C LEU A 292 -2.09 8.72 47.08
N ASP A 293 -2.85 8.47 48.16
CA ASP A 293 -2.58 7.37 49.10
C ASP A 293 -2.85 5.99 48.47
N ALA A 294 -3.90 5.87 47.64
CA ALA A 294 -4.18 4.63 46.92
C ALA A 294 -3.08 4.28 45.89
N ALA A 295 -2.50 5.28 45.22
CA ALA A 295 -1.40 5.08 44.29
C ALA A 295 -0.10 4.64 45.00
N ALA A 296 0.16 5.19 46.18
CA ALA A 296 1.32 4.80 47.01
C ALA A 296 1.19 3.36 47.52
N GLN A 297 0.00 2.92 47.94
CA GLN A 297 -0.23 1.55 48.39
C GLN A 297 -0.03 0.51 47.27
N LEU A 298 -0.50 0.80 46.05
CA LEU A 298 -0.29 -0.08 44.90
C LEU A 298 1.19 -0.25 44.54
N ALA A 299 1.98 0.82 44.61
CA ALA A 299 3.41 0.78 44.33
C ALA A 299 4.20 -0.07 45.35
N ALA A 300 3.75 -0.13 46.61
CA ALA A 300 4.39 -0.94 47.65
C ALA A 300 4.18 -2.45 47.43
N THR A 301 3.00 -2.86 46.93
CA THR A 301 2.67 -4.28 46.70
C THR A 301 3.49 -4.97 45.61
N ILE A 302 4.13 -4.22 44.71
CA ILE A 302 4.84 -4.79 43.54
C ILE A 302 6.28 -5.22 43.89
N GLN A 303 6.82 -4.83 45.06
CA GLN A 303 8.23 -5.11 45.41
C GLN A 303 8.47 -6.44 46.15
N ASP A 304 7.44 -7.20 46.50
CA ASP A 304 7.56 -8.37 47.39
C ASP A 304 7.30 -9.73 46.71
N GLU A 305 7.37 -9.85 45.38
CA GLU A 305 7.37 -11.19 44.75
C GLU A 305 8.76 -11.86 44.83
N PRO A 306 8.91 -12.96 45.59
CA PRO A 306 10.16 -13.68 45.66
C PRO A 306 10.41 -14.42 44.34
N VAL A 307 11.57 -14.20 43.75
CA VAL A 307 12.06 -14.92 42.58
C VAL A 307 12.36 -16.37 43.01
N GLU A 308 11.50 -17.31 42.64
CA GLU A 308 11.79 -18.75 42.79
C GLU A 308 12.99 -19.12 41.92
N GLU A 309 14.11 -19.45 42.56
CA GLU A 309 15.30 -20.01 41.93
C GLU A 309 15.00 -21.42 41.41
N VAL A 310 14.85 -21.54 40.10
CA VAL A 310 14.80 -22.82 39.39
C VAL A 310 16.21 -23.42 39.39
N GLN A 311 16.43 -24.44 40.23
CA GLN A 311 17.64 -25.25 40.20
C GLN A 311 17.64 -26.13 38.93
N VAL A 312 18.75 -26.06 38.18
CA VAL A 312 19.05 -26.87 36.99
C VAL A 312 20.02 -27.99 37.36
#